data_AF-A0A3Q7QEZ9-F1
#
_entry.id   AF-A0A3Q7QEZ9-F1
#
_cell.length_a   1.000
_cell.length_b   1.000
_cell.length_c   1.000
_cell.angle_alpha   90.00
_cell.angle_beta   90.00
_cell.angle_gamma   90.00
#
_symmetry.space_group_name_H-M   'P 1'
#
loop_
_entity.id
_entity.type
_entity.pdbx_description
1 polymer ?
#
loop_
_entity_poly.entity_id
_entity_poly.type
_entity_poly.pdbx_seq_one_letter_code
_entity_poly.pdbx_strand_id
1 'polypeptide(L)'
;MAPWALLSPGVLVRTGHTVLTWGITLVLFLHDTALRQWEEQGELLLPLTFLLLVLASLLLYLAVSLMDPGYVNVQPQPQEEVKEEQTAMVPQAIPLRRCRYCLVLQPLRARHCRECRRCVRRYDHHCPWMENCVGERNHPLFVAYLALQLVVLLWGLYLACLGGYGCGPAGCSLPPSCCSPSSLWRPACSSPHTSTWWPATPPPGSSSPRTALPTSASAPATPLTAA
;
A
#
# COMPACT_ATOMS: atom_id res chain seq x y z
N MET A 1 -9.55 -35.13 7.65
CA MET A 1 -10.44 -34.03 7.22
C MET A 1 -10.75 -34.25 5.75
N ALA A 2 -12.01 -34.22 5.33
CA ALA A 2 -12.35 -34.54 3.96
C ALA A 2 -11.86 -33.41 3.01
N PRO A 3 -11.25 -33.71 1.85
CA PRO A 3 -10.64 -32.71 0.97
C PRO A 3 -11.63 -31.66 0.45
N TRP A 4 -12.93 -31.96 0.41
CA TRP A 4 -13.98 -31.01 0.03
C TRP A 4 -14.22 -29.90 1.05
N ALA A 5 -13.82 -30.07 2.32
CA ALA A 5 -13.94 -29.03 3.33
C ALA A 5 -13.05 -27.80 3.02
N LEU A 6 -11.91 -28.03 2.36
CA LEU A 6 -10.98 -26.99 1.89
C LEU A 6 -11.56 -26.19 0.71
N LEU A 7 -12.55 -26.73 0.02
CA LEU A 7 -13.22 -26.09 -1.12
C LEU A 7 -14.52 -25.36 -0.73
N SER A 8 -14.81 -25.21 0.56
CA SER A 8 -15.95 -24.40 0.98
C SER A 8 -15.75 -22.94 0.54
N PRO A 9 -16.81 -22.24 0.08
CA PRO A 9 -16.70 -20.85 -0.39
C PRO A 9 -16.01 -19.94 0.64
N GLY A 10 -16.35 -20.14 1.92
CA GLY A 10 -15.72 -19.43 3.03
C GLY A 10 -14.22 -19.66 3.18
N VAL A 11 -13.72 -20.89 2.96
CA VAL A 11 -12.27 -21.15 3.02
C VAL A 11 -11.58 -20.53 1.81
N LEU A 12 -12.20 -20.62 0.62
CA LEU A 12 -11.65 -20.06 -0.61
C LEU A 12 -11.50 -18.54 -0.54
N VAL A 13 -12.56 -17.84 -0.09
CA VAL A 13 -12.55 -16.37 0.03
C VAL A 13 -11.50 -15.90 1.06
N ARG A 14 -11.44 -16.55 2.23
CA ARG A 14 -10.46 -16.20 3.27
C ARG A 14 -9.02 -16.49 2.85
N THR A 15 -8.79 -17.64 2.22
CA THR A 15 -7.47 -18.02 1.71
C THR A 15 -7.05 -17.07 0.59
N GLY A 16 -7.95 -16.77 -0.35
CA GLY A 16 -7.71 -15.84 -1.44
C GLY A 16 -7.35 -14.43 -0.95
N HIS A 17 -8.10 -13.89 0.02
CA HIS A 17 -7.79 -12.59 0.62
C HIS A 17 -6.44 -12.59 1.33
N THR A 18 -6.11 -13.65 2.07
CA THR A 18 -4.83 -13.81 2.78
C THR A 18 -3.67 -13.85 1.78
N VAL A 19 -3.77 -14.68 0.75
CA VAL A 19 -2.75 -14.82 -0.30
C VAL A 19 -2.57 -13.50 -1.06
N LEU A 20 -3.66 -12.83 -1.41
CA LEU A 20 -3.60 -11.53 -2.10
C LEU A 20 -2.89 -10.47 -1.25
N THR A 21 -3.24 -10.39 0.04
CA THR A 21 -2.67 -9.38 0.97
C THR A 21 -1.17 -9.60 1.16
N TRP A 22 -0.75 -10.84 1.42
CA TRP A 22 0.67 -11.17 1.56
C TRP A 22 1.43 -11.07 0.23
N GLY A 23 0.79 -11.44 -0.89
CA GLY A 23 1.38 -11.33 -2.22
C GLY A 23 1.66 -9.87 -2.60
N ILE A 24 0.71 -8.97 -2.41
CA ILE A 24 0.91 -7.52 -2.65
C ILE A 24 1.99 -6.97 -1.72
N THR A 25 1.97 -7.34 -0.45
CA THR A 25 3.00 -6.91 0.52
C THR A 25 4.38 -7.38 0.07
N LEU A 26 4.53 -8.64 -0.33
CA LEU A 26 5.78 -9.18 -0.84
C LEU A 26 6.25 -8.44 -2.10
N VAL A 27 5.36 -8.14 -3.05
CA VAL A 27 5.69 -7.35 -4.25
C VAL A 27 6.23 -5.97 -3.87
N LEU A 28 5.66 -5.30 -2.86
CA LEU A 28 6.17 -4.00 -2.39
C LEU A 28 7.60 -4.09 -1.82
N PHE A 29 7.96 -5.19 -1.16
CA PHE A 29 9.31 -5.43 -0.64
C PHE A 29 10.32 -5.91 -1.70
N LEU A 30 9.85 -6.62 -2.74
CA LEU A 30 10.71 -7.17 -3.79
C LEU A 30 11.02 -6.20 -4.92
N HIS A 31 10.15 -5.23 -5.19
CA HIS A 31 10.38 -4.18 -6.18
C HIS A 31 11.06 -2.94 -5.57
N ASP A 32 11.66 -2.11 -6.43
CA ASP A 32 12.30 -0.82 -6.09
C ASP A 32 11.29 0.23 -5.61
N THR A 33 10.56 -0.08 -4.54
CA THR A 33 9.65 0.86 -3.90
C THR A 33 10.37 1.63 -2.79
N ALA A 34 9.79 2.75 -2.37
CA ALA A 34 10.31 3.51 -1.22
C ALA A 34 10.48 2.64 0.04
N LEU A 35 9.64 1.61 0.20
CA LEU A 35 9.72 0.67 1.32
C LEU A 35 11.03 -0.12 1.33
N ARG A 36 11.46 -0.59 0.15
CA ARG A 36 12.71 -1.33 -0.04
C ARG A 36 13.94 -0.41 0.15
N GLN A 37 13.86 0.82 -0.35
CA GLN A 37 14.94 1.80 -0.17
C GLN A 37 15.18 2.13 1.31
N TRP A 38 14.13 2.25 2.12
CA TRP A 38 14.28 2.50 3.56
C TRP A 38 14.82 1.29 4.32
N GLU A 39 14.46 0.07 3.90
CA GLU A 39 15.06 -1.15 4.45
C GLU A 39 16.57 -1.19 4.18
N GLU A 40 17.01 -0.88 2.96
CA GLU A 40 18.43 -0.84 2.59
C GLU A 40 19.22 0.27 3.31
N GLN A 41 18.56 1.37 3.66
CA GLN A 41 19.15 2.46 4.45
C GLN A 41 19.26 2.14 5.95
N GLY A 42 18.70 1.02 6.41
CA GLY A 42 18.69 0.63 7.82
C GLY A 42 17.55 1.27 8.64
N GLU A 43 16.62 1.98 8.00
CA GLU A 43 15.46 2.62 8.64
C GLU A 43 14.30 1.63 8.78
N LEU A 44 14.46 0.62 9.65
CA LEU A 44 13.50 -0.50 9.78
C LEU A 44 12.14 -0.11 10.40
N LEU A 45 12.05 1.04 11.07
CA LEU A 45 10.81 1.44 11.76
C LEU A 45 9.63 1.50 10.79
N LEU A 46 9.82 2.14 9.62
CA LEU A 46 8.71 2.33 8.69
C LEU A 46 8.26 1.02 8.02
N PRO A 47 9.15 0.18 7.48
CA PRO A 47 8.79 -1.15 6.97
C PRO A 47 8.11 -2.03 8.02
N LEU A 48 8.59 -2.02 9.27
CA LEU A 48 7.97 -2.77 10.37
C LEU A 48 6.57 -2.24 10.70
N THR A 49 6.38 -0.91 10.74
CA THR A 49 5.05 -0.34 10.98
C THR A 49 4.06 -0.71 9.87
N PHE A 50 4.49 -0.69 8.60
CA PHE A 50 3.65 -1.12 7.49
C PHE A 50 3.28 -2.60 7.60
N LEU A 51 4.25 -3.48 7.90
CA LEU A 51 4.01 -4.91 8.10
C LEU A 51 3.04 -5.18 9.27
N LEU A 52 3.19 -4.45 10.38
CA LEU A 52 2.30 -4.56 11.53
C LEU A 52 0.86 -4.11 11.19
N LEU A 53 0.69 -3.05 10.38
CA LEU A 53 -0.64 -2.63 9.92
C LEU A 53 -1.27 -3.64 8.98
N VAL A 54 -0.50 -4.24 8.06
CA VAL A 54 -0.97 -5.33 7.19
C VAL A 54 -1.40 -6.53 8.02
N LEU A 55 -0.59 -6.94 8.99
CA LEU A 55 -0.90 -8.04 9.90
C LEU A 55 -2.16 -7.73 10.72
N ALA A 56 -2.26 -6.54 11.30
CA ALA A 56 -3.44 -6.11 12.06
C ALA A 56 -4.70 -6.11 11.18
N SER A 57 -4.61 -5.66 9.93
CA SER A 57 -5.74 -5.70 8.99
C SER A 57 -6.18 -7.13 8.71
N LEU A 58 -5.23 -8.05 8.48
CA LEU A 58 -5.53 -9.46 8.25
C LEU A 58 -6.16 -10.12 9.48
N LEU A 59 -5.65 -9.84 10.68
CA LEU A 59 -6.23 -10.36 11.92
C LEU A 59 -7.66 -9.84 12.13
N LEU A 60 -7.93 -8.58 11.80
CA LEU A 60 -9.26 -8.00 11.91
C LEU A 60 -10.22 -8.55 10.84
N TYR A 61 -9.74 -8.78 9.61
CA TYR A 61 -10.48 -9.50 8.57
C TYR A 61 -10.87 -10.91 9.04
N LEU A 62 -9.91 -11.67 9.58
CA LEU A 62 -10.16 -13.02 10.10
C LEU A 62 -11.14 -12.99 11.27
N ALA A 63 -10.97 -12.05 12.20
CA ALA A 63 -11.88 -11.88 13.32
C ALA A 63 -13.31 -11.62 12.83
N VAL A 64 -13.54 -10.63 11.97
CA VAL A 64 -14.88 -10.28 11.48
C VAL A 64 -15.48 -11.38 10.62
N SER A 65 -14.68 -12.04 9.78
CA SER A 65 -15.16 -13.11 8.89
C SER A 65 -15.54 -14.38 9.65
N LEU A 66 -14.92 -14.65 10.80
CA LEU A 66 -15.20 -15.83 11.63
C LEU A 66 -16.17 -15.56 12.79
N MET A 67 -16.40 -14.30 13.14
CA MET A 67 -17.24 -13.94 14.27
C MET A 67 -18.73 -14.17 14.00
N ASP A 68 -19.47 -14.62 15.02
CA ASP A 68 -20.92 -14.68 14.98
C ASP A 68 -21.51 -13.25 14.83
N PRO A 69 -22.25 -12.95 13.76
CA PRO A 69 -22.86 -11.64 13.54
C PRO A 69 -23.99 -11.32 14.54
N GLY A 70 -24.43 -12.32 15.32
CA GLY A 70 -25.55 -12.23 16.23
C GLY A 70 -26.77 -12.97 15.68
N TYR A 71 -26.61 -14.25 15.37
CA TYR A 71 -27.74 -15.09 14.97
C TYR A 71 -28.82 -15.13 16.06
N VAL A 72 -30.09 -15.09 15.64
CA VAL A 72 -31.25 -15.23 16.51
C VAL A 72 -31.41 -16.70 16.84
N ASN A 73 -31.21 -17.07 18.10
CA ASN A 73 -31.45 -18.43 18.58
C ASN A 73 -32.96 -18.67 18.69
N VAL A 74 -33.39 -19.88 18.32
CA VAL A 74 -34.74 -20.36 18.59
C VAL A 74 -34.84 -20.58 20.10
N GLN A 75 -35.29 -19.59 20.85
CA GLN A 75 -35.76 -19.88 22.19
C GLN A 75 -37.12 -20.57 22.05
N PRO A 76 -37.32 -21.76 22.64
CA PRO A 76 -38.67 -22.22 22.92
C PRO A 76 -39.24 -21.21 23.92
N GLN A 77 -40.12 -20.33 23.46
CA GLN A 77 -40.87 -19.54 24.41
C GLN A 77 -41.78 -20.52 25.16
N PRO A 78 -41.72 -20.60 26.49
CA PRO A 78 -42.91 -20.96 27.24
C PRO A 78 -43.98 -19.98 26.75
N GLN A 79 -45.16 -20.47 26.41
CA GLN A 79 -46.31 -19.59 26.24
C GLN A 79 -46.47 -18.86 27.58
N GLU A 80 -45.93 -17.64 27.69
CA GLU A 80 -46.43 -16.71 28.68
C GLU A 80 -47.85 -16.40 28.23
N GLU A 81 -48.78 -17.18 28.78
CA GLU A 81 -50.19 -16.85 28.78
C GLU A 81 -50.30 -15.37 29.15
N VAL A 82 -50.85 -14.59 28.22
CA VAL A 82 -51.17 -13.19 28.43
C VAL A 82 -52.21 -13.15 29.54
N LYS A 83 -51.76 -13.03 30.79
CA LYS A 83 -52.62 -12.61 31.89
C LYS A 83 -52.74 -11.09 31.76
N GLU A 84 -53.83 -10.67 31.12
CA GLU A 84 -54.29 -9.29 31.13
C GLU A 84 -54.44 -8.84 32.58
N GLU A 85 -53.50 -8.06 33.10
CA GLU A 85 -53.83 -6.96 34.00
C GLU A 85 -52.63 -6.04 34.24
N GLN A 86 -52.93 -4.75 34.36
CA GLN A 86 -52.12 -3.69 34.99
C GLN A 86 -51.21 -2.85 34.08
N THR A 87 -51.89 -2.00 33.31
CA THR A 87 -51.69 -0.54 33.18
C THR A 87 -50.50 0.07 33.93
N ALA A 88 -49.38 0.28 33.22
CA ALA A 88 -48.45 1.39 33.48
C ALA A 88 -47.68 1.69 32.18
N MET A 89 -48.04 2.79 31.49
CA MET A 89 -47.30 3.46 30.41
C MET A 89 -46.37 2.54 29.58
N VAL A 90 -46.94 1.53 28.92
CA VAL A 90 -46.18 0.63 28.04
C VAL A 90 -46.06 1.32 26.67
N PRO A 91 -44.85 1.56 26.12
CA PRO A 91 -44.72 1.99 24.75
C PRO A 91 -45.43 0.97 23.86
N GLN A 92 -46.37 1.43 23.03
CA GLN A 92 -47.10 0.64 22.01
C GLN A 92 -46.29 -0.59 21.59
N ALA A 93 -46.73 -1.78 22.00
CA ALA A 93 -45.99 -3.02 21.75
C ALA A 93 -45.80 -3.16 20.24
N ILE A 94 -44.58 -2.92 19.75
CA ILE A 94 -44.27 -2.97 18.33
C ILE A 94 -44.51 -4.41 17.87
N PRO A 95 -45.42 -4.67 16.91
CA PRO A 95 -45.74 -6.03 16.50
C PRO A 95 -44.48 -6.68 15.92
N LEU A 96 -43.98 -7.69 16.63
CA LEU A 96 -42.81 -8.45 16.19
C LEU A 96 -43.21 -9.35 15.00
N ARG A 97 -42.40 -9.34 13.95
CA ARG A 97 -42.66 -10.16 12.75
C ARG A 97 -42.17 -11.59 12.97
N ARG A 98 -42.94 -12.59 12.54
CA ARG A 98 -42.49 -13.98 12.52
C ARG A 98 -41.78 -14.31 11.21
N CYS A 99 -40.58 -14.89 11.28
CA CYS A 99 -39.87 -15.37 10.10
C CYS A 99 -40.55 -16.64 9.56
N ARG A 100 -40.89 -16.67 8.27
CA ARG A 100 -41.51 -17.86 7.63
C ARG A 100 -40.55 -19.04 7.46
N TYR A 101 -39.24 -18.79 7.38
CA TYR A 101 -38.22 -19.82 7.15
C TYR A 101 -37.69 -20.41 8.47
N CYS A 102 -37.32 -19.55 9.42
CA CYS A 102 -36.78 -19.98 10.71
C CYS A 102 -37.87 -20.25 11.75
N LEU A 103 -39.12 -19.84 11.48
CA LEU A 103 -40.28 -19.93 12.38
C LEU A 103 -40.13 -19.21 13.73
N VAL A 104 -39.08 -18.38 13.88
CA VAL A 104 -38.82 -17.53 15.06
C VAL A 104 -39.54 -16.18 14.97
N LEU A 105 -39.89 -15.63 16.13
CA LEU A 105 -40.28 -14.23 16.25
C LEU A 105 -39.03 -13.36 16.10
N GLN A 106 -38.99 -12.49 15.09
CA GLN A 106 -37.84 -11.66 14.79
C GLN A 106 -37.79 -10.48 15.77
N PRO A 107 -36.71 -10.32 16.55
CA PRO A 107 -36.47 -9.11 17.32
C PRO A 107 -36.49 -7.86 16.44
N LEU A 108 -36.64 -6.69 17.05
CA LEU A 108 -36.59 -5.42 16.32
C LEU A 108 -35.32 -5.34 15.45
N ARG A 109 -35.52 -4.94 14.18
CA ARG A 109 -34.47 -4.85 13.13
C ARG A 109 -33.79 -6.18 12.75
N ALA A 110 -34.23 -7.34 13.23
CA ALA A 110 -33.73 -8.62 12.75
C ALA A 110 -34.32 -8.97 11.37
N ARG A 111 -33.52 -9.62 10.51
CA ARG A 111 -33.95 -10.11 9.18
C ARG A 111 -33.36 -11.49 8.90
N HIS A 112 -34.01 -12.24 8.01
CA HIS A 112 -33.52 -13.55 7.55
C HIS A 112 -32.55 -13.36 6.39
N CYS A 113 -31.32 -13.86 6.55
CA CYS A 113 -30.37 -13.97 5.46
C CYS A 113 -30.60 -15.29 4.71
N ARG A 114 -30.83 -15.21 3.39
CA ARG A 114 -31.05 -16.40 2.54
C ARG A 114 -29.79 -17.24 2.37
N GLU A 115 -28.63 -16.59 2.28
CA GLU A 115 -27.33 -17.27 2.11
C GLU A 115 -26.95 -18.05 3.38
N CYS A 116 -26.98 -17.38 4.54
CA CYS A 116 -26.69 -18.04 5.81
C CYS A 116 -27.86 -18.88 6.37
N ARG A 117 -29.05 -18.79 5.75
CA ARG A 117 -30.30 -19.48 6.15
C ARG A 117 -30.68 -19.29 7.63
N ARG A 118 -30.35 -18.12 8.19
CA ARG A 118 -30.55 -17.80 9.60
C ARG A 118 -31.03 -16.35 9.76
N CYS A 119 -31.79 -16.10 10.81
CA CYS A 119 -32.12 -14.73 11.22
C CYS A 119 -30.94 -14.09 11.96
N VAL A 120 -30.61 -12.84 11.63
CA VAL A 120 -29.50 -12.08 12.23
C VAL A 120 -30.06 -10.84 12.91
N ARG A 121 -29.61 -10.56 14.14
CA ARG A 121 -29.98 -9.34 14.89
C ARG A 121 -29.33 -8.11 14.26
N ARG A 122 -30.10 -7.01 14.19
CA ARG A 122 -29.71 -5.76 13.49
C ARG A 122 -29.04 -6.04 12.15
N TYR A 123 -29.65 -6.93 11.36
CA TYR A 123 -29.09 -7.35 10.08
C TYR A 123 -28.83 -6.14 9.18
N ASP A 124 -27.59 -6.01 8.73
CA ASP A 124 -27.19 -5.02 7.75
C ASP A 124 -27.19 -5.66 6.36
N HIS A 125 -26.23 -6.55 6.09
CA HIS A 125 -26.14 -7.29 4.84
C HIS A 125 -25.41 -8.63 5.00
N HIS A 126 -25.48 -9.48 3.97
CA HIS A 126 -24.57 -10.60 3.79
C HIS A 126 -23.40 -10.13 2.93
N CYS A 127 -22.18 -10.31 3.40
CA CYS A 127 -20.98 -9.86 2.69
C CYS A 127 -20.29 -11.05 2.02
N PRO A 128 -20.32 -11.17 0.68
CA PRO A 128 -19.65 -12.25 -0.04
C PRO A 128 -18.12 -12.23 0.18
N TRP A 129 -17.54 -11.05 0.40
CA TRP A 129 -16.09 -10.90 0.63
C TRP A 129 -15.61 -11.45 1.98
N MET A 130 -16.53 -11.64 2.92
CA MET A 130 -16.28 -12.22 4.24
C MET A 130 -16.87 -13.63 4.36
N GLU A 131 -17.71 -14.03 3.40
CA GLU A 131 -18.58 -15.22 3.49
C GLU A 131 -19.29 -15.28 4.86
N ASN A 132 -19.80 -14.13 5.31
CA ASN A 132 -20.46 -13.96 6.61
C ASN A 132 -21.47 -12.79 6.57
N CYS A 133 -22.46 -12.82 7.45
CA CYS A 133 -23.33 -11.65 7.64
C CYS A 133 -22.64 -10.55 8.44
N VAL A 134 -23.05 -9.31 8.21
CA VAL A 134 -22.77 -8.17 9.09
C VAL A 134 -24.03 -7.86 9.87
N GLY A 135 -23.92 -7.86 11.19
CA GLY A 135 -25.02 -7.69 12.12
C GLY A 135 -24.57 -7.10 13.45
N GLU A 136 -25.44 -7.16 14.45
CA GLU A 136 -25.25 -6.49 15.73
C GLU A 136 -23.88 -6.70 16.38
N ARG A 137 -23.36 -7.93 16.37
CA ARG A 137 -22.14 -8.28 17.12
C ARG A 137 -20.85 -7.93 16.37
N ASN A 138 -20.85 -7.94 15.04
CA ASN A 138 -19.64 -7.74 14.24
C ASN A 138 -19.59 -6.43 13.46
N HIS A 139 -20.68 -5.67 13.39
CA HIS A 139 -20.73 -4.37 12.74
C HIS A 139 -19.62 -3.38 13.17
N PRO A 140 -19.33 -3.15 14.48
CA PRO A 140 -18.28 -2.19 14.85
C PRO A 140 -16.89 -2.62 14.38
N LEU A 141 -16.56 -3.91 14.49
CA LEU A 141 -15.29 -4.45 14.00
C LEU A 141 -15.21 -4.43 12.48
N PHE A 142 -16.33 -4.65 11.78
CA PHE A 142 -16.41 -4.52 10.33
C PHE A 142 -16.08 -3.08 9.87
N VAL A 143 -16.62 -2.06 10.56
CA VAL A 143 -16.28 -0.66 10.26
C VAL A 143 -14.81 -0.35 10.55
N ALA A 144 -14.27 -0.84 11.68
CA ALA A 144 -12.85 -0.69 12.00
C ALA A 144 -11.95 -1.36 10.95
N TYR A 145 -12.34 -2.53 10.45
CA TYR A 145 -11.66 -3.24 9.37
C TYR A 145 -11.64 -2.39 8.09
N LEU A 146 -12.77 -1.85 7.66
CA LEU A 146 -12.83 -1.00 6.47
C LEU A 146 -11.93 0.24 6.59
N ALA A 147 -11.92 0.88 7.76
CA ALA A 147 -11.07 2.04 8.01
C ALA A 147 -9.58 1.68 7.97
N LEU A 148 -9.16 0.60 8.64
CA LEU A 148 -7.78 0.14 8.62
C LEU A 148 -7.34 -0.30 7.22
N GLN A 149 -8.22 -1.01 6.51
CA GLN A 149 -7.97 -1.43 5.13
C GLN A 149 -7.77 -0.23 4.21
N LEU A 150 -8.57 0.83 4.36
CA LEU A 150 -8.39 2.07 3.61
C LEU A 150 -7.01 2.72 3.89
N VAL A 151 -6.59 2.80 5.15
CA VAL A 151 -5.27 3.34 5.53
C VAL A 151 -4.15 2.52 4.89
N VAL A 152 -4.20 1.18 4.97
CA VAL A 152 -3.19 0.30 4.37
C VAL A 152 -3.14 0.45 2.85
N LEU A 153 -4.29 0.55 2.18
CA LEU A 153 -4.37 0.74 0.74
C LEU A 153 -3.80 2.08 0.28
N LEU A 154 -4.14 3.17 0.98
CA LEU A 154 -3.62 4.50 0.66
C LEU A 154 -2.10 4.58 0.88
N TRP A 155 -1.60 3.99 1.97
CA TRP A 155 -0.16 3.95 2.23
C TRP A 155 0.55 3.07 1.20
N GLY A 156 0.05 1.86 0.92
CA GLY A 156 0.61 0.98 -0.10
C GLY A 156 0.65 1.64 -1.49
N LEU A 157 -0.40 2.36 -1.87
CA LEU A 157 -0.44 3.14 -3.11
C LEU A 157 0.63 4.24 -3.11
N TYR A 158 0.76 4.98 -2.01
CA TYR A 158 1.79 6.01 -1.87
C TYR A 158 3.20 5.44 -2.03
N LEU A 159 3.49 4.29 -1.41
CA LEU A 159 4.79 3.59 -1.54
C LEU A 159 5.07 3.15 -2.97
N ALA A 160 4.06 2.60 -3.65
CA ALA A 160 4.16 2.17 -5.04
C ALA A 160 4.38 3.36 -5.99
N CYS A 161 3.65 4.47 -5.78
CA CYS A 161 3.80 5.69 -6.58
C CYS A 161 5.18 6.34 -6.38
N LEU A 162 5.69 6.43 -5.14
CA LEU A 162 7.02 6.99 -4.90
C LEU A 162 8.14 6.15 -5.51
N GLY A 163 8.02 4.82 -5.48
CA GLY A 163 8.95 3.91 -6.14
C GLY A 163 8.89 3.99 -7.67
N GLY A 164 7.69 4.04 -8.23
CA GLY A 164 7.47 4.03 -9.68
C GLY A 164 7.63 5.39 -10.37
N TYR A 165 7.40 6.50 -9.66
CA TYR A 165 7.64 7.87 -10.16
C TYR A 165 8.97 8.45 -9.68
N GLY A 166 9.73 7.70 -8.89
CA GLY A 166 11.15 7.92 -8.63
C GLY A 166 11.95 7.66 -9.90
N CYS A 167 11.95 8.65 -10.81
CA CYS A 167 12.68 8.74 -12.09
C CYS A 167 11.96 8.23 -13.35
N GLY A 168 11.10 9.10 -13.92
CA GLY A 168 10.90 9.29 -15.38
C GLY A 168 9.45 9.52 -15.87
N PRO A 169 9.17 10.34 -16.93
CA PRO A 169 10.05 11.13 -17.80
C PRO A 169 9.58 12.60 -17.97
N ALA A 170 10.16 13.53 -17.20
CA ALA A 170 10.23 14.95 -17.57
C ALA A 170 11.39 15.62 -16.80
N GLY A 171 12.62 15.44 -17.27
CA GLY A 171 13.66 16.47 -17.09
C GLY A 171 14.57 16.44 -15.87
N CYS A 172 14.77 15.32 -15.16
CA CYS A 172 15.88 15.22 -14.18
C CYS A 172 17.02 14.36 -14.73
N SER A 173 17.87 14.98 -15.56
CA SER A 173 19.19 14.47 -15.92
C SER A 173 20.22 14.89 -14.86
N LEU A 174 20.09 14.36 -13.64
CA LEU A 174 21.09 14.55 -12.58
C LEU A 174 21.63 13.19 -12.13
N PRO A 175 22.95 13.06 -11.94
CA PRO A 175 23.57 11.82 -11.50
C PRO A 175 23.11 11.43 -10.08
N PRO A 176 23.18 10.14 -9.72
CA PRO A 176 22.62 9.57 -8.50
C PRO A 176 23.17 10.16 -7.18
N SER A 177 24.21 10.99 -7.23
CA SER A 177 24.73 11.73 -6.07
C SER A 177 23.84 12.88 -5.59
N CYS A 178 22.81 13.29 -6.34
CA CYS A 178 21.90 14.39 -5.96
C CYS A 178 20.61 13.94 -5.26
N CYS A 179 20.32 12.64 -5.22
CA CYS A 179 19.12 12.09 -4.59
C CYS A 179 19.46 11.43 -3.24
N SER A 180 20.02 12.19 -2.30
CA SER A 180 20.09 11.76 -0.90
C SER A 180 19.25 12.71 -0.05
N PRO A 181 18.33 12.21 0.82
CA PRO A 181 17.48 13.06 1.66
C PRO A 181 18.24 13.91 2.69
N SER A 182 19.54 13.70 2.84
CA SER A 182 20.35 14.19 3.96
C SER A 182 21.05 15.54 3.72
N SER A 183 20.76 16.28 2.64
CA SER A 183 21.42 17.58 2.38
C SER A 183 20.45 18.72 2.07
N LEU A 184 19.70 19.13 3.09
CA LEU A 184 18.93 20.39 3.13
C LEU A 184 19.80 21.67 3.09
N TRP A 185 21.12 21.56 2.92
CA TRP A 185 22.06 22.70 3.01
C TRP A 185 23.22 22.64 2.01
N ARG A 186 22.95 22.53 0.71
CA ARG A 186 23.94 22.95 -0.31
C ARG A 186 23.30 23.88 -1.35
N PRO A 187 23.90 25.06 -1.62
CA PRO A 187 23.38 25.98 -2.60
C PRO A 187 23.71 25.48 -4.02
N ALA A 188 22.66 25.49 -4.87
CA ALA A 188 22.66 25.60 -6.33
C ALA A 188 23.88 25.04 -7.10
N CYS A 189 23.68 23.91 -7.79
CA CYS A 189 24.49 23.58 -8.97
C CYS A 189 24.15 24.54 -10.11
N SER A 190 25.02 25.50 -10.38
CA SER A 190 25.03 26.31 -11.61
C SER A 190 25.72 25.55 -12.75
N SER A 191 25.10 25.56 -13.94
CA SER A 191 25.54 24.99 -15.24
C SER A 191 26.88 25.56 -15.75
N PRO A 192 27.48 25.09 -16.89
CA PRO A 192 26.99 25.48 -18.22
C PRO A 192 27.16 24.48 -19.39
N HIS A 193 26.22 24.59 -20.33
CA HIS A 193 26.27 24.52 -21.79
C HIS A 193 27.35 23.70 -22.56
N THR A 194 26.80 22.87 -23.43
CA THR A 194 27.35 22.20 -24.61
C THR A 194 28.06 23.13 -25.61
N SER A 195 29.21 22.71 -26.15
CA SER A 195 29.66 23.15 -27.47
C SER A 195 30.28 22.01 -28.28
N THR A 196 29.68 21.82 -29.45
CA THR A 196 29.99 20.95 -30.59
C THR A 196 31.44 21.00 -31.07
N TRP A 197 31.97 19.83 -31.46
CA TRP A 197 33.24 19.65 -32.15
C TRP A 197 33.09 19.87 -33.67
N TRP A 198 33.77 20.88 -34.22
CA TRP A 198 34.16 20.97 -35.64
C TRP A 198 35.61 21.48 -35.72
N PRO A 199 36.45 21.01 -36.66
CA PRO A 199 37.83 21.48 -36.77
C PRO A 199 37.90 22.76 -37.63
N ALA A 200 38.51 23.81 -37.09
CA ALA A 200 38.77 25.05 -37.82
C ALA A 200 40.17 25.04 -38.45
N THR A 201 40.22 25.45 -39.72
CA THR A 201 41.39 25.75 -40.56
C THR A 201 42.23 26.92 -40.03
N PRO A 202 43.53 27.04 -40.40
CA PRO A 202 44.38 28.14 -39.94
C PRO A 202 44.27 29.38 -40.85
N PRO A 203 44.46 30.61 -40.32
CA PRO A 203 44.37 31.84 -41.12
C PRO A 203 45.71 32.23 -41.78
N PRO A 204 45.70 32.93 -42.92
CA PRO A 204 46.89 33.49 -43.55
C PRO A 204 47.15 34.95 -43.14
N GLY A 205 48.44 35.27 -42.99
CA GLY A 205 49.09 36.53 -43.41
C GLY A 205 48.57 37.88 -42.90
N SER A 206 49.39 38.58 -42.12
CA SER A 206 49.53 40.04 -42.26
C SER A 206 50.97 40.50 -42.00
N SER A 207 51.50 41.24 -42.98
CA SER A 207 52.65 42.16 -43.05
C SER A 207 53.04 42.84 -41.72
N SER A 208 54.28 43.21 -41.39
CA SER A 208 55.35 43.90 -42.16
C SER A 208 56.63 44.06 -41.26
N PRO A 209 57.67 44.89 -41.54
CA PRO A 209 58.91 44.51 -42.21
C PRO A 209 60.23 44.68 -41.38
N ARG A 210 61.23 43.85 -41.72
CA ARG A 210 62.65 44.17 -42.00
C ARG A 210 63.39 45.22 -41.13
N THR A 211 64.41 44.79 -40.35
CA THR A 211 65.78 45.38 -40.37
C THR A 211 66.80 44.57 -39.55
N ALA A 212 67.97 44.32 -40.18
CA ALA A 212 69.37 44.32 -39.68
C ALA A 212 69.70 43.72 -38.28
N LEU A 213 70.78 42.98 -38.01
CA LEU A 213 72.05 42.65 -38.66
C LEU A 213 72.69 41.49 -37.81
N PRO A 214 73.74 40.80 -38.26
CA PRO A 214 74.35 39.66 -37.58
C PRO A 214 75.61 40.04 -36.80
N THR A 215 75.99 39.26 -35.77
CA THR A 215 77.38 39.16 -35.33
C THR A 215 77.73 37.79 -34.77
N SER A 216 78.86 37.32 -35.28
CA SER A 216 79.66 36.13 -35.03
C SER A 216 80.28 36.00 -33.63
N ALA A 217 80.49 34.75 -33.18
CA ALA A 217 81.66 34.28 -32.43
C ALA A 217 81.62 32.72 -32.45
N SER A 218 82.53 31.99 -33.13
CA SER A 218 83.87 31.54 -32.69
C SER A 218 83.88 30.91 -31.28
N ALA A 219 84.37 29.72 -30.97
CA ALA A 219 85.20 28.71 -31.64
C ALA A 219 85.15 27.39 -30.77
N PRO A 220 86.15 26.48 -30.70
CA PRO A 220 86.02 25.13 -31.27
C PRO A 220 86.37 23.94 -30.33
N ALA A 221 86.22 22.74 -30.90
CA ALA A 221 87.01 21.52 -30.70
C ALA A 221 86.97 20.75 -29.37
N THR A 222 86.56 19.48 -29.45
CA THR A 222 87.44 18.32 -29.18
C THR A 222 86.84 17.03 -29.74
N PRO A 223 87.65 16.12 -30.33
CA PRO A 223 87.23 14.81 -30.85
C PRO A 223 87.59 13.67 -29.87
N LEU A 224 87.09 12.46 -30.16
CA LEU A 224 87.65 11.10 -29.90
C LEU A 224 86.49 10.12 -29.58
N THR A 225 86.07 9.29 -30.54
CA THR A 225 86.40 7.84 -30.68
C THR A 225 86.26 7.02 -29.40
N ALA A 226 85.40 5.99 -29.40
CA ALA A 226 85.78 4.60 -29.70
C ALA A 226 84.73 3.59 -29.18
N ALA A 227 84.65 2.47 -29.91
CA ALA A 227 84.00 1.18 -29.60
C ALA A 227 82.49 1.07 -29.81
#